data_AF-A0A1C5KU06-F1
#
_entry.id   AF-A0A1C5KU06-F1
#
_cell.length_a   1.000
_cell.length_b   1.000
_cell.length_c   1.000
_cell.angle_alpha   90.00
_cell.angle_beta   90.00
_cell.angle_gamma   90.00
#
_symmetry.space_group_name_H-M   'P 1'
#
loop_
_entity.id
_entity.type
_entity.pdbx_description
1 polymer ?
#
loop_
_entity_poly.entity_id
_entity_poly.type
_entity_poly.pdbx_seq_one_letter_code
_entity_poly.pdbx_strand_id
1 'polypeptide(L)'
;MAYSNTSTFEIVLKKARKSQKTPSPTAPRKSQKKPENPVPTGTLGEYNMSTIINVIYVIILLCVAWQDYKTRIIRNKFHIVIFSLTIVQMLLISEYRITDRLIGMLSVSVPMLLLTLLIPGGFGGGDIKLMAASGFFLGTSSILCAMNLAIIAGSVYGIIMLKNRKRDRKDQFAFGPFLAIGLSIAAFWGNEIVSWYLKIQH
;
A
#
# COMPACT_ATOMS: atom_id res chain seq x y z
N MET A 1 -1.74 39.49 71.69
CA MET A 1 -2.97 39.91 71.00
C MET A 1 -3.19 38.98 69.81
N ALA A 2 -4.10 38.02 69.98
CA ALA A 2 -4.65 37.18 68.91
C ALA A 2 -5.85 37.89 68.25
N TYR A 3 -6.45 37.26 67.21
CA TYR A 3 -7.52 37.73 66.29
C TYR A 3 -6.99 38.44 65.02
N SER A 4 -7.35 38.10 63.78
CA SER A 4 -8.17 37.01 63.21
C SER A 4 -7.93 37.03 61.69
N ASN A 5 -7.43 35.94 61.10
CA ASN A 5 -7.24 35.84 59.64
C ASN A 5 -8.23 34.83 59.00
N THR A 6 -9.46 34.81 59.53
CA THR A 6 -10.56 33.93 59.13
C THR A 6 -11.27 34.36 57.85
N SER A 7 -10.95 35.54 57.29
CA SER A 7 -11.67 36.10 56.14
C SER A 7 -11.23 35.53 54.80
N THR A 8 -9.99 35.06 54.68
CA THR A 8 -9.41 34.64 53.38
C THR A 8 -9.72 33.18 53.05
N PHE A 9 -9.87 32.31 54.05
CA PHE A 9 -10.23 30.89 53.87
C PHE A 9 -11.71 30.69 53.50
N GLU A 10 -12.63 31.51 54.04
CA GLU A 10 -14.06 31.46 53.72
C GLU A 10 -14.33 31.83 52.24
N ILE A 11 -13.55 32.75 51.67
CA ILE A 11 -13.68 33.16 50.25
C ILE A 11 -13.24 32.02 49.32
N VAL A 12 -12.19 31.27 49.69
CA VAL A 12 -11.72 30.13 48.91
C VAL A 12 -12.70 28.95 48.99
N LEU A 13 -13.28 28.69 50.17
CA LEU A 13 -14.26 27.61 50.36
C LEU A 13 -15.62 27.89 49.67
N LYS A 14 -16.07 29.15 49.63
CA LYS A 14 -17.27 29.53 48.85
C LYS A 14 -17.07 29.35 47.34
N LYS A 15 -15.84 29.52 46.85
CA LYS A 15 -15.52 29.32 45.42
C LYS A 15 -15.46 27.83 45.07
N ALA A 16 -14.98 26.97 45.98
CA ALA A 16 -14.92 25.52 45.78
C ALA A 16 -16.31 24.85 45.82
N ARG A 17 -17.23 25.30 46.69
CA ARG A 17 -18.60 24.72 46.78
C ARG A 17 -19.50 24.99 45.58
N LYS A 18 -19.21 26.01 44.76
CA LYS A 18 -20.01 26.32 43.56
C LYS A 18 -19.70 25.42 42.36
N SER A 19 -18.64 24.60 42.43
CA SER A 19 -18.16 23.77 41.32
C SER A 19 -18.59 22.30 41.38
N GLN A 20 -19.33 21.88 42.41
CA GLN A 20 -19.99 20.57 42.46
C GLN A 20 -21.49 20.75 42.18
N LYS A 21 -21.84 20.99 40.92
CA LYS A 21 -23.19 20.75 40.42
C LYS A 21 -23.18 19.33 39.82
N THR A 22 -23.97 18.46 40.43
CA THR A 22 -24.29 17.10 39.99
C THR A 22 -24.62 17.02 38.49
N PRO A 23 -24.20 15.96 37.78
CA PRO A 23 -24.64 15.76 36.41
C PRO A 23 -26.10 15.31 36.41
N SER A 24 -27.00 16.20 35.97
CA SER A 24 -28.38 15.85 35.66
C SER A 24 -28.44 14.98 34.40
N PRO A 25 -29.26 13.92 34.36
CA PRO A 25 -29.37 13.06 33.19
C PRO A 25 -30.16 13.77 32.08
N THR A 26 -29.98 13.30 30.85
CA THR A 26 -30.79 13.59 29.65
C THR A 26 -30.67 15.00 29.03
N ALA A 27 -29.70 15.13 28.13
CA ALA A 27 -29.87 15.91 26.90
C ALA A 27 -29.35 15.05 25.74
N PRO A 28 -30.13 14.85 24.64
CA PRO A 28 -29.64 14.10 23.50
C PRO A 28 -28.44 14.84 22.91
N ARG A 29 -27.28 14.19 22.94
CA ARG A 29 -26.05 14.62 22.29
C ARG A 29 -26.39 14.83 20.81
N LYS A 30 -26.55 16.09 20.39
CA LYS A 30 -26.63 16.43 18.96
C LYS A 30 -25.43 15.75 18.31
N SER A 31 -25.71 14.75 17.48
CA SER A 31 -24.73 14.09 16.64
C SER A 31 -24.07 15.18 15.82
N GLN A 32 -22.89 15.62 16.25
CA GLN A 32 -21.98 16.35 15.39
C GLN A 32 -21.67 15.36 14.28
N LYS A 33 -22.39 15.53 13.16
CA LYS A 33 -22.10 14.85 11.90
C LYS A 33 -20.61 15.10 11.66
N LYS A 34 -19.80 14.06 11.83
CA LYS A 34 -18.39 14.03 11.43
C LYS A 34 -18.32 14.74 10.08
N PRO A 35 -17.41 15.71 9.86
CA PRO A 35 -17.30 16.32 8.54
C PRO A 35 -17.17 15.17 7.56
N GLU A 36 -18.19 15.06 6.72
CA GLU A 36 -18.23 14.12 5.62
C GLU A 36 -17.00 14.48 4.83
N ASN A 37 -15.94 13.66 4.93
CA ASN A 37 -14.76 13.83 4.08
C ASN A 37 -15.36 14.02 2.68
N PRO A 38 -15.03 15.11 1.98
CA PRO A 38 -15.57 15.31 0.64
C PRO A 38 -15.29 14.00 -0.08
N VAL A 39 -16.36 13.29 -0.44
CA VAL A 39 -16.26 12.19 -1.41
C VAL A 39 -15.50 12.85 -2.53
N PRO A 40 -14.28 12.40 -2.86
CA PRO A 40 -13.56 13.01 -3.96
C PRO A 40 -14.55 12.90 -5.11
N THR A 41 -15.12 14.04 -5.48
CA THR A 41 -15.95 14.15 -6.66
C THR A 41 -14.90 14.46 -7.71
N GLY A 42 -13.99 13.49 -7.91
CA GLY A 42 -13.20 13.45 -9.11
C GLY A 42 -14.21 13.58 -10.22
N THR A 43 -14.04 14.63 -11.01
CA THR A 43 -14.83 14.83 -12.20
C THR A 43 -14.91 13.48 -12.93
N LEU A 44 -16.06 13.10 -13.49
CA LEU A 44 -16.25 11.77 -14.09
C LEU A 44 -15.11 11.40 -15.10
N GLY A 45 -14.34 12.38 -15.59
CA GLY A 45 -13.11 12.19 -16.34
C GLY A 45 -11.88 11.69 -15.55
N GLU A 46 -11.64 12.12 -14.32
CA GLU A 46 -10.43 11.78 -13.54
C GLU A 46 -10.40 10.29 -13.12
N TYR A 47 -11.53 9.75 -12.66
CA TYR A 47 -11.66 8.32 -12.34
C TYR A 47 -11.50 7.43 -13.57
N ASN A 48 -12.02 7.88 -14.72
CA ASN A 48 -11.87 7.15 -15.97
C ASN A 48 -10.41 7.08 -16.40
N MET A 49 -9.66 8.19 -16.30
CA MET A 49 -8.25 8.21 -16.70
C MET A 49 -7.37 7.34 -15.82
N SER A 50 -7.52 7.41 -14.49
CA SER A 50 -6.77 6.54 -13.56
C SER A 50 -7.04 5.07 -13.84
N THR A 51 -8.30 4.70 -14.01
CA THR A 51 -8.72 3.33 -14.33
C THR A 51 -8.15 2.85 -15.67
N ILE A 52 -8.18 3.69 -16.71
CA ILE A 52 -7.61 3.36 -18.03
C ILE A 52 -6.10 3.09 -17.93
N ILE A 53 -5.36 3.93 -17.20
CA ILE A 53 -3.91 3.75 -17.02
C ILE A 53 -3.64 2.43 -16.26
N ASN A 54 -4.41 2.13 -15.22
CA ASN A 54 -4.28 0.87 -14.48
C ASN A 54 -4.59 -0.35 -15.35
N VAL A 55 -5.60 -0.28 -16.22
CA VAL A 55 -5.91 -1.34 -17.19
C VAL A 55 -4.76 -1.55 -18.18
N ILE A 56 -4.20 -0.46 -18.74
CA ILE A 56 -3.03 -0.54 -19.63
C ILE A 56 -1.84 -1.17 -18.91
N TYR A 57 -1.60 -0.75 -17.67
CA TYR A 57 -0.55 -1.32 -16.83
C TYR A 57 -0.74 -2.83 -16.61
N VAL A 58 -1.96 -3.27 -16.31
CA VAL A 58 -2.27 -4.71 -16.15
C VAL A 58 -2.11 -5.49 -17.46
N ILE A 59 -2.47 -4.92 -18.60
CA ILE A 59 -2.21 -5.55 -19.91
C ILE A 59 -0.71 -5.77 -20.12
N ILE A 60 0.12 -4.77 -19.79
CA ILE A 60 1.58 -4.87 -19.87
C ILE A 60 2.07 -5.97 -18.92
N LEU A 61 1.56 -6.02 -17.69
CA LEU A 61 1.91 -7.06 -16.71
C LEU A 61 1.53 -8.47 -17.19
N LEU A 62 0.37 -8.63 -17.82
CA LEU A 62 -0.05 -9.91 -18.41
C LEU A 62 0.89 -10.32 -19.56
N CYS A 63 1.29 -9.38 -20.40
CA CYS A 63 2.30 -9.63 -21.44
C CYS A 63 3.65 -10.06 -20.82
N VAL A 64 4.09 -9.40 -19.75
CA VAL A 64 5.32 -9.76 -19.02
C VAL A 64 5.20 -11.14 -18.39
N ALA A 65 4.07 -11.45 -17.74
CA ALA A 65 3.80 -12.76 -17.15
C ALA A 65 3.80 -13.87 -18.20
N TRP A 66 3.20 -13.63 -19.36
CA TRP A 66 3.20 -14.58 -20.47
C TRP A 66 4.60 -14.80 -21.05
N GLN A 67 5.38 -13.73 -21.18
CA GLN A 67 6.78 -13.82 -21.61
C GLN A 67 7.62 -14.60 -20.59
N ASP A 68 7.43 -14.35 -19.29
CA ASP A 68 8.14 -15.04 -18.21
C ASP A 68 7.80 -16.53 -18.20
N TYR A 69 6.51 -16.86 -18.33
CA TYR A 69 6.01 -18.24 -18.44
C TYR A 69 6.62 -19.00 -19.62
N LYS A 70 6.75 -18.37 -20.80
CA LYS A 70 7.23 -19.03 -22.03
C LYS A 70 8.74 -19.06 -22.20
N THR A 71 9.45 -18.00 -21.82
CA THR A 71 10.85 -17.81 -22.25
C THR A 71 11.84 -17.60 -21.13
N ARG A 72 11.41 -17.38 -19.88
CA ARG A 72 12.27 -17.20 -18.69
C ARG A 72 13.42 -16.19 -18.84
N ILE A 73 13.37 -15.35 -19.87
CA ILE A 73 14.33 -14.29 -20.16
C ILE A 73 13.52 -13.01 -20.27
N ILE A 74 13.60 -12.21 -19.21
CA ILE A 74 12.90 -10.92 -19.15
C ILE A 74 13.66 -9.92 -20.00
N ARG A 75 13.12 -9.61 -21.19
CA ARG A 75 13.67 -8.60 -22.09
C ARG A 75 13.53 -7.23 -21.41
N ASN A 76 14.64 -6.51 -21.24
CA ASN A 76 14.71 -5.19 -20.57
C ASN A 76 13.72 -4.13 -21.13
N LYS A 77 13.09 -4.36 -22.27
CA LYS A 77 12.16 -3.44 -22.92
C LYS A 77 10.89 -3.18 -22.10
N PHE A 78 10.39 -4.16 -21.34
CA PHE A 78 9.14 -4.01 -20.61
C PHE A 78 9.24 -3.04 -19.42
N HIS A 79 10.39 -3.02 -18.74
CA HIS A 79 10.63 -2.10 -17.62
C HIS A 79 10.64 -0.64 -18.06
N ILE A 80 11.21 -0.36 -19.24
CA ILE A 80 11.24 0.98 -19.83
C ILE A 80 9.82 1.45 -20.16
N VAL A 81 8.96 0.55 -20.65
CA VAL A 81 7.56 0.86 -20.94
C VAL A 81 6.80 1.20 -19.64
N ILE A 82 6.99 0.42 -18.57
CA ILE A 82 6.36 0.72 -17.28
C ILE A 82 6.86 2.06 -16.73
N PHE A 83 8.17 2.33 -16.82
CA PHE A 83 8.73 3.60 -16.36
C PHE A 83 8.19 4.79 -17.15
N SER A 84 8.07 4.66 -18.47
CA SER A 84 7.46 5.66 -19.34
C SER A 84 5.98 5.87 -19.00
N LEU A 85 5.24 4.80 -18.71
CA LEU A 85 3.84 4.88 -18.26
C LEU A 85 3.73 5.62 -16.92
N THR A 86 4.68 5.43 -16.01
CA THR A 86 4.72 6.17 -14.74
C THR A 86 4.97 7.65 -14.93
N ILE A 87 5.82 8.04 -15.89
CA ILE A 87 6.03 9.46 -16.22
C ILE A 87 4.73 10.07 -16.76
N VAL A 88 4.02 9.35 -17.64
CA VAL A 88 2.71 9.80 -18.16
C VAL A 88 1.69 9.91 -17.02
N GLN A 89 1.63 8.93 -16.12
CA GLN A 89 0.76 8.98 -14.94
C GLN A 89 1.14 10.17 -14.03
N MET A 90 2.43 10.43 -13.83
CA MET A 90 2.92 11.55 -13.01
C MET A 90 2.52 12.92 -13.60
N LEU A 91 2.48 13.04 -14.93
CA LEU A 91 2.07 14.28 -15.60
C LEU A 91 0.55 14.50 -15.61
N LEU A 92 -0.24 13.42 -15.64
CA LEU A 92 -1.69 13.49 -15.74
C LEU A 92 -2.40 13.49 -14.37
N ILE A 93 -1.85 12.76 -13.39
CA ILE A 93 -2.51 12.46 -12.11
C ILE A 93 -1.47 12.55 -10.99
N SER A 94 -1.50 13.66 -10.24
CA SER A 94 -0.57 13.91 -9.13
C SER A 94 -1.14 13.42 -7.79
N GLU A 95 -1.52 12.14 -7.71
CA GLU A 95 -2.05 11.57 -6.47
C GLU A 95 -0.98 11.16 -5.45
N TYR A 96 0.24 10.85 -5.91
CA TYR A 96 1.34 10.40 -5.04
C TYR A 96 2.51 11.38 -5.04
N ARG A 97 3.06 11.68 -3.86
CA ARG A 97 4.28 12.49 -3.73
C ARG A 97 5.44 11.75 -4.38
N ILE A 98 6.37 12.49 -5.01
CA ILE A 98 7.58 11.93 -5.62
C ILE A 98 8.38 11.10 -4.60
N THR A 99 8.41 11.54 -3.35
CA THR A 99 9.06 10.82 -2.25
C THR A 99 8.47 9.43 -2.03
N ASP A 100 7.14 9.28 -2.06
CA ASP A 100 6.46 8.00 -1.87
C ASP A 100 6.69 7.05 -3.05
N ARG A 101 6.84 7.59 -4.26
CA ARG A 101 7.20 6.80 -5.44
C ARG A 101 8.63 6.28 -5.37
N LEU A 102 9.57 7.12 -4.94
CA LEU A 102 10.98 6.74 -4.76
C LEU A 102 11.15 5.71 -3.63
N ILE A 103 10.47 5.94 -2.51
CA ILE A 103 10.48 4.97 -1.40
C ILE A 103 9.84 3.67 -1.85
N GLY A 104 8.71 3.69 -2.59
CA GLY A 104 8.08 2.48 -3.11
C GLY A 104 8.97 1.70 -4.07
N MET A 105 9.67 2.39 -4.97
CA MET A 105 10.66 1.77 -5.87
C MET A 105 11.75 1.03 -5.08
N LEU A 106 12.33 1.66 -4.07
CA LEU A 106 13.45 1.11 -3.31
C LEU A 106 13.02 0.08 -2.25
N SER A 107 11.84 0.26 -1.65
CA SER A 107 11.38 -0.50 -0.49
C SER A 107 11.31 -1.99 -0.76
N VAL A 108 10.91 -2.41 -1.97
CA VAL A 108 10.84 -3.82 -2.34
C VAL A 108 12.05 -4.29 -3.16
N SER A 109 12.54 -3.44 -4.07
CA SER A 109 13.65 -3.83 -4.95
C SER A 109 14.95 -4.05 -4.19
N VAL A 110 15.24 -3.25 -3.16
CA VAL A 110 16.47 -3.38 -2.35
C VAL A 110 16.49 -4.71 -1.57
N PRO A 111 15.44 -5.08 -0.80
CA PRO A 111 15.40 -6.39 -0.16
C PRO A 111 15.50 -7.57 -1.15
N MET A 112 14.81 -7.52 -2.29
CA MET A 112 14.90 -8.60 -3.29
C MET A 112 16.29 -8.70 -3.93
N LEU A 113 16.94 -7.56 -4.18
CA LEU A 113 18.31 -7.51 -4.68
C LEU A 113 19.27 -8.11 -3.65
N LEU A 114 19.16 -7.70 -2.38
CA LEU A 114 19.98 -8.22 -1.30
C LEU A 114 19.81 -9.74 -1.13
N LEU A 115 18.56 -10.23 -1.18
CA LEU A 115 18.28 -11.67 -1.14
C LEU A 115 18.90 -12.43 -2.32
N THR A 116 18.90 -11.84 -3.52
CA THR A 116 19.48 -12.47 -4.72
C THR A 116 21.01 -12.52 -4.66
N LEU A 117 21.64 -11.54 -4.01
CA LEU A 117 23.08 -11.56 -3.77
C LEU A 117 23.48 -12.57 -2.68
N LEU A 118 22.65 -12.74 -1.65
CA LEU A 118 22.87 -13.72 -0.58
C LEU A 118 22.54 -15.16 -1.01
N ILE A 119 21.51 -15.33 -1.84
CA ILE A 119 21.02 -16.63 -2.31
C ILE A 119 21.16 -16.67 -3.83
N PRO A 120 22.24 -17.28 -4.36
CA PRO A 120 22.46 -17.34 -5.80
C PRO A 120 21.31 -18.10 -6.48
N GLY A 121 20.59 -17.41 -7.36
CA GLY A 121 19.42 -17.94 -8.07
C GLY A 121 18.09 -17.78 -7.33
N GLY A 122 18.01 -16.96 -6.28
CA GLY A 122 16.78 -16.68 -5.55
C GLY A 122 15.69 -16.02 -6.40
N PHE A 123 15.94 -14.79 -6.89
CA PHE A 123 15.01 -14.08 -7.78
C PHE A 123 15.69 -13.71 -9.11
N GLY A 124 14.89 -13.61 -10.17
CA GLY A 124 15.37 -13.14 -11.45
C GLY A 124 15.69 -11.64 -11.41
N GLY A 125 16.79 -11.22 -12.03
CA GLY A 125 17.12 -9.80 -12.15
C GLY A 125 16.02 -8.97 -12.85
N GLY A 126 15.20 -9.61 -13.70
CA GLY A 126 14.03 -8.97 -14.30
C GLY A 126 12.87 -8.78 -13.34
N ASP A 127 12.65 -9.67 -12.36
CA ASP A 127 11.61 -9.54 -11.33
C ASP A 127 11.92 -8.35 -10.41
N ILE A 128 13.18 -8.19 -10.01
CA ILE A 128 13.64 -7.06 -9.19
C ILE A 128 13.38 -5.74 -9.91
N LYS A 129 13.74 -5.65 -11.20
CA LYS A 129 13.48 -4.45 -12.00
C LYS A 129 11.99 -4.21 -12.21
N LEU A 130 11.19 -5.27 -12.33
CA LEU A 130 9.73 -5.17 -12.48
C LEU A 130 9.12 -4.57 -11.22
N MET A 131 9.55 -5.05 -10.05
CA MET A 131 9.12 -4.51 -8.76
C MET A 131 9.61 -3.07 -8.54
N ALA A 132 10.81 -2.72 -9.01
CA ALA A 132 11.30 -1.34 -8.94
C ALA A 132 10.43 -0.39 -9.80
N ALA A 133 10.22 -0.72 -11.08
CA ALA A 133 9.40 0.09 -11.98
C ALA A 133 7.94 0.18 -11.50
N SER A 134 7.41 -0.93 -11.00
CA SER A 134 6.06 -0.99 -10.45
C SER A 134 5.94 -0.26 -9.10
N GLY A 135 6.96 -0.31 -8.25
CA GLY A 135 7.00 0.47 -7.00
C GLY A 135 7.01 1.97 -7.24
N PHE A 136 7.63 2.41 -8.34
CA PHE A 136 7.55 3.80 -8.79
C PHE A 136 6.15 4.18 -9.29
N PHE A 137 5.43 3.24 -9.93
CA PHE A 137 4.06 3.43 -10.44
C PHE A 137 3.01 3.43 -9.32
N LEU A 138 3.02 2.41 -8.45
CA LEU A 138 2.00 2.19 -7.41
C LEU A 138 2.26 2.96 -6.10
N GLY A 139 3.51 3.35 -5.82
CA GLY A 139 3.92 3.93 -4.54
C GLY A 139 4.12 2.90 -3.42
N THR A 140 4.64 3.35 -2.28
CA THR A 140 5.10 2.49 -1.17
C THR A 140 4.05 1.54 -0.62
N SER A 141 2.84 2.02 -0.35
CA SER A 141 1.85 1.21 0.35
C SER A 141 1.31 0.07 -0.52
N SER A 142 1.01 0.38 -1.78
CA SER A 142 0.44 -0.56 -2.74
C SER A 142 1.47 -1.59 -3.24
N ILE A 143 2.75 -1.21 -3.40
CA ILE A 143 3.80 -2.17 -3.80
C ILE A 143 4.10 -3.21 -2.71
N LEU A 144 4.02 -2.81 -1.43
CA LEU A 144 4.17 -3.74 -0.31
C LEU A 144 3.00 -4.73 -0.28
N CYS A 145 1.78 -4.26 -0.53
CA CYS A 145 0.62 -5.14 -0.68
C CYS A 145 0.82 -6.13 -1.84
N ALA A 146 1.24 -5.63 -3.01
CA ALA A 146 1.50 -6.46 -4.18
C ALA A 146 2.52 -7.56 -3.92
N MET A 147 3.63 -7.23 -3.25
CA MET A 147 4.68 -8.18 -2.90
C MET A 147 4.15 -9.28 -1.97
N ASN A 148 3.37 -8.92 -0.95
CA ASN A 148 2.78 -9.90 -0.05
C ASN A 148 1.83 -10.86 -0.79
N LEU A 149 0.97 -10.32 -1.66
CA LEU A 149 0.07 -11.14 -2.49
C LEU A 149 0.84 -12.07 -3.43
N ALA A 150 1.91 -11.56 -4.05
CA ALA A 150 2.77 -12.36 -4.93
C ALA A 150 3.47 -13.49 -4.18
N ILE A 151 3.98 -13.23 -2.96
CA ILE A 151 4.59 -14.24 -2.11
C ILE A 151 3.56 -15.31 -1.74
N ILE A 152 2.37 -14.93 -1.28
CA ILE A 152 1.32 -15.88 -0.92
C ILE A 152 0.96 -16.77 -2.12
N ALA A 153 0.73 -16.15 -3.29
CA ALA A 153 0.40 -16.88 -4.52
C ALA A 153 1.53 -17.83 -4.94
N GLY A 154 2.79 -17.36 -4.90
CA GLY A 154 3.97 -18.16 -5.22
C GLY A 154 4.20 -19.30 -4.23
N SER A 155 4.00 -19.08 -2.93
CA SER A 155 4.12 -20.10 -1.89
C SER A 155 3.09 -21.21 -2.06
N VAL A 156 1.82 -20.86 -2.30
CA VAL A 156 0.76 -21.85 -2.55
C VAL A 156 1.11 -22.71 -3.77
N TYR A 157 1.51 -22.08 -4.87
CA TYR A 157 1.90 -22.81 -6.07
C TYR A 157 3.17 -23.66 -5.86
N GLY A 158 4.15 -23.16 -5.10
CA GLY A 158 5.35 -23.91 -4.71
C GLY A 158 5.03 -25.16 -3.90
N ILE A 159 4.11 -25.08 -2.94
CA ILE A 159 3.64 -26.23 -2.15
C ILE A 159 2.94 -27.26 -3.04
N ILE A 160 2.07 -26.83 -3.95
CA ILE A 160 1.36 -27.70 -4.90
C ILE A 160 2.38 -28.42 -5.81
N MET A 161 3.38 -27.70 -6.31
CA MET A 161 4.46 -28.26 -7.12
C MET A 161 5.28 -29.31 -6.35
N LEU A 162 5.63 -29.02 -5.09
CA LEU A 162 6.38 -29.94 -4.24
C LEU A 162 5.59 -31.23 -3.98
N LYS A 163 4.28 -31.11 -3.72
CA LYS A 163 3.38 -32.27 -3.53
C LYS A 163 3.27 -33.14 -4.77
N ASN A 164 3.27 -32.53 -5.95
CA ASN A 164 3.13 -33.25 -7.20
C ASN A 164 4.42 -33.97 -7.67
N ARG A 165 5.57 -33.79 -7.00
CA ARG A 165 6.89 -34.43 -7.30
C ARG A 165 7.32 -34.36 -8.78
N LYS A 166 6.66 -33.55 -9.60
CA LYS A 166 6.72 -33.58 -11.08
C LYS A 166 7.86 -32.75 -11.66
N ARG A 167 8.78 -32.21 -10.85
CA ARG A 167 9.79 -31.28 -11.34
C ARG A 167 11.12 -31.41 -10.58
N ASP A 168 12.18 -31.57 -11.35
CA ASP A 168 13.55 -31.67 -10.86
C ASP A 168 14.00 -30.32 -10.27
N ARG A 169 14.83 -30.33 -9.22
CA ARG A 169 15.29 -29.12 -8.48
C ARG A 169 16.00 -28.08 -9.35
N LYS A 170 16.29 -28.41 -10.60
CA LYS A 170 16.99 -27.58 -11.59
C LYS A 170 16.06 -26.72 -12.45
N ASP A 171 14.76 -26.96 -12.41
CA ASP A 171 13.83 -26.21 -13.24
C ASP A 171 13.52 -24.87 -12.58
N GLN A 172 14.09 -23.80 -13.14
CA GLN A 172 13.94 -22.44 -12.59
C GLN A 172 12.47 -22.05 -12.49
N PHE A 173 12.06 -21.70 -11.28
CA PHE A 173 10.73 -21.25 -10.94
C PHE A 173 10.48 -19.85 -11.48
N ALA A 174 9.54 -19.71 -12.41
CA ALA A 174 9.14 -18.41 -12.96
C ALA A 174 8.25 -17.68 -11.92
N PHE A 175 8.81 -16.68 -11.23
CA PHE A 175 8.09 -15.89 -10.23
C PHE A 175 7.30 -14.73 -10.84
N GLY A 176 7.61 -14.35 -12.09
CA GLY A 176 7.01 -13.23 -12.80
C GLY A 176 5.47 -13.28 -12.90
N PRO A 177 4.81 -14.42 -13.21
CA PRO A 177 3.36 -14.51 -13.23
C PRO A 177 2.71 -14.23 -11.87
N PHE A 178 3.33 -14.67 -10.78
CA PHE A 178 2.81 -14.41 -9.42
C PHE A 178 2.99 -12.93 -9.03
N LEU A 179 4.10 -12.32 -9.43
CA LEU A 179 4.30 -10.88 -9.34
C LEU A 179 3.22 -10.11 -10.10
N ALA A 180 2.97 -10.48 -11.35
CA ALA A 180 1.99 -9.82 -12.20
C ALA A 180 0.58 -9.88 -11.59
N ILE A 181 0.20 -11.02 -11.00
CA ILE A 181 -1.09 -11.15 -10.30
C ILE A 181 -1.13 -10.22 -9.09
N GLY A 182 -0.11 -10.25 -8.22
CA GLY A 182 -0.06 -9.39 -7.03
C GLY A 182 -0.09 -7.89 -7.37
N LEU A 183 0.69 -7.49 -8.38
CA LEU A 183 0.74 -6.12 -8.89
C LEU A 183 -0.58 -5.69 -9.52
N SER A 184 -1.25 -6.57 -10.27
CA SER A 184 -2.56 -6.28 -10.87
C SER A 184 -3.62 -6.05 -9.80
N ILE A 185 -3.65 -6.87 -8.76
CA ILE A 185 -4.58 -6.69 -7.64
C ILE A 185 -4.29 -5.38 -6.91
N ALA A 186 -3.01 -5.10 -6.62
CA ALA A 186 -2.63 -3.86 -5.94
C ALA A 186 -2.87 -2.60 -6.78
N ALA A 187 -2.84 -2.68 -8.11
CA ALA A 187 -3.14 -1.53 -8.97
C ALA A 187 -4.59 -1.06 -8.84
N PHE A 188 -5.53 -1.97 -8.55
CA PHE A 188 -6.95 -1.65 -8.40
C PHE A 188 -7.41 -1.52 -6.94
N TRP A 189 -6.84 -2.31 -6.02
CA TRP A 189 -7.27 -2.38 -4.62
C TRP A 189 -6.18 -2.03 -3.62
N GLY A 190 -5.00 -1.57 -4.06
CA GLY A 190 -3.87 -1.33 -3.16
C GLY A 190 -4.18 -0.30 -2.08
N ASN A 191 -4.85 0.80 -2.44
CA ASN A 191 -5.21 1.87 -1.50
C ASN A 191 -6.28 1.39 -0.50
N GLU A 192 -7.26 0.63 -0.96
CA GLU A 192 -8.34 0.06 -0.18
C GLU A 192 -7.80 -0.93 0.85
N ILE A 193 -6.90 -1.83 0.43
CA ILE A 193 -6.27 -2.82 1.31
C ILE A 193 -5.44 -2.14 2.39
N VAL A 194 -4.67 -1.10 2.03
CA VAL A 194 -3.87 -0.33 2.99
C VAL A 194 -4.77 0.42 3.96
N SER A 195 -5.85 1.03 3.49
CA SER A 195 -6.79 1.75 4.35
C SER A 195 -7.51 0.81 5.33
N TRP A 196 -7.84 -0.41 4.90
CA TRP A 196 -8.40 -1.44 5.77
C TRP A 196 -7.40 -1.86 6.85
N TYR A 197 -6.13 -2.04 6.48
CA TYR A 197 -5.06 -2.38 7.42
C TYR A 197 -4.85 -1.28 8.47
N LEU A 198 -4.81 -0.01 8.07
CA LEU A 198 -4.68 1.11 9.01
C LEU A 198 -5.91 1.28 9.91
N LYS A 199 -7.10 0.94 9.41
CA LYS A 199 -8.34 1.00 10.19
C LYS A 199 -8.41 -0.07 11.26
N ILE A 200 -7.82 -1.25 11.05
CA ILE A 200 -7.82 -2.32 12.04
C ILE A 200 -6.88 -2.05 13.23
N GLN A 201 -5.93 -1.13 13.04
CA GLN A 201 -4.94 -0.75 14.04
C GLN A 201 -5.46 0.34 15.02
N HIS A 202 -6.70 0.80 14.85
CA HIS A 202 -7.39 1.77 15.71
C HIS A 202 -8.71 1.21 16.24
#